data_AF-A0A7S0AQ11-F1
#
_entry.id   AF-A0A7S0AQ11-F1
#
_cell.length_a   1.000
_cell.length_b   1.000
_cell.length_c   1.000
_cell.angle_alpha   90.00
_cell.angle_beta   90.00
_cell.angle_gamma   90.00
#
_symmetry.space_group_name_H-M   'P 1'
#
loop_
_entity.id
_entity.type
_entity.pdbx_description
1 polymer ?
#
loop_
_entity_poly.entity_id
_entity_poly.type
_entity_poly.pdbx_seq_one_letter_code
_entity_poly.pdbx_strand_id
1 'polypeptide(L)'
;ATPELAALGEGYQVVANEQMHSLSGTSAAAPFFASLVSLLNEYRLQHGQSPLGFLNPLIYELAQQGKGFTDITIGGNRRSHLAFPVREGYSCTKGWDAVTGWGTPKFQDLLEYIKALPSGRRREDVII
;
A
#
# COMPACT_ATOMS: atom_id res chain seq x y z
N ALA A 1 -7.48 12.01 -1.71
CA ALA A 1 -7.12 10.62 -2.03
C ALA A 1 -7.65 9.74 -0.91
N THR A 2 -8.16 8.55 -1.23
CA THR A 2 -8.68 7.60 -0.25
C THR A 2 -7.92 6.28 -0.45
N PRO A 3 -6.87 6.01 0.34
CA PRO A 3 -5.98 4.89 0.10
C PRO A 3 -6.41 3.61 0.84
N GLU A 4 -6.01 2.44 0.29
CA GLU A 4 -6.07 1.17 1.02
C GLU A 4 -4.84 0.94 1.91
N LEU A 5 -3.71 1.52 1.50
CA LEU A 5 -2.42 1.47 2.17
C LEU A 5 -1.57 2.68 1.77
N ALA A 6 -0.49 2.91 2.49
CA ALA A 6 0.50 3.94 2.20
C ALA A 6 1.86 3.31 1.89
N ALA A 7 2.71 4.06 1.19
CA ALA A 7 4.14 3.78 1.11
C ALA A 7 4.88 5.11 1.13
N LEU A 8 6.22 5.06 1.22
CA LEU A 8 7.03 6.26 1.14
C LEU A 8 6.67 7.01 -0.16
N GLY A 9 6.44 8.31 -0.04
CA GLY A 9 6.06 9.17 -1.15
C GLY A 9 6.97 10.39 -1.25
N GLU A 10 8.19 10.35 -0.74
CA GLU A 10 9.09 11.49 -0.69
C GLU A 10 10.55 11.03 -0.79
N GLY A 11 11.40 11.88 -1.38
CA GLY A 11 12.85 11.66 -1.42
C GLY A 11 13.32 10.65 -2.46
N TYR A 12 12.48 10.28 -3.43
CA TYR A 12 12.86 9.35 -4.48
C TYR A 12 13.83 10.02 -5.46
N GLN A 13 15.02 9.45 -5.62
CA GLN A 13 15.97 9.91 -6.63
C GLN A 13 15.66 9.27 -7.98
N VAL A 14 15.38 10.11 -8.98
CA VAL A 14 15.04 9.69 -10.34
C VAL A 14 15.98 10.38 -11.31
N VAL A 15 16.52 9.62 -12.27
CA VAL A 15 17.30 10.21 -13.36
C VAL A 15 16.36 10.53 -14.51
N ALA A 16 16.28 11.80 -14.89
CA ALA A 16 15.51 12.27 -16.04
C ALA A 16 16.32 13.33 -16.79
N ASN A 17 16.38 13.21 -18.12
CA ASN A 17 17.23 14.05 -18.97
C ASN A 17 18.69 14.07 -18.50
N GLU A 18 19.24 12.89 -18.17
CA GLU A 18 20.62 12.70 -17.69
C GLU A 18 20.96 13.40 -16.36
N GLN A 19 19.95 13.94 -15.67
CA GLN A 19 20.11 14.64 -14.40
C GLN A 19 19.37 13.91 -13.27
N MET A 20 19.93 13.97 -12.06
CA MET A 20 19.28 13.45 -10.86
C MET A 20 18.24 14.46 -10.35
N HIS A 21 17.03 13.99 -10.11
CA HIS A 21 15.92 14.75 -9.52
C HIS A 21 15.42 14.05 -8.26
N SER A 22 15.11 14.82 -7.23
CA SER A 22 14.42 14.32 -6.04
C SER A 22 12.92 14.56 -6.20
N LEU A 23 12.14 13.48 -6.29
CA LEU A 23 10.70 13.52 -6.48
C LEU A 23 9.94 13.08 -5.23
N SER A 24 8.74 13.63 -5.09
CA SER A 24 7.76 13.30 -4.06
C SER A 24 6.38 13.16 -4.68
N GLY A 25 5.48 12.47 -3.98
CA GLY A 25 4.10 12.22 -4.39
C GLY A 25 3.72 10.75 -4.24
N THR A 26 2.41 10.52 -4.17
CA THR A 26 1.84 9.15 -4.22
C THR A 26 2.16 8.43 -5.53
N SER A 27 2.53 9.17 -6.58
CA SER A 27 3.07 8.63 -7.84
C SER A 27 4.35 7.83 -7.66
N ALA A 28 5.14 8.06 -6.59
CA ALA A 28 6.29 7.22 -6.26
C ALA A 28 5.91 6.02 -5.37
N ALA A 29 4.92 6.20 -4.50
CA ALA A 29 4.39 5.15 -3.64
C ALA A 29 3.70 4.02 -4.43
N ALA A 30 2.94 4.36 -5.48
CA ALA A 30 2.23 3.39 -6.32
C ALA A 30 3.16 2.35 -7.01
N PRO A 31 4.20 2.75 -7.77
CA PRO A 31 5.12 1.79 -8.38
C PRO A 31 5.98 1.03 -7.36
N PHE A 32 6.27 1.62 -6.20
CA PHE A 32 6.89 0.89 -5.10
C PHE A 32 6.01 -0.29 -4.64
N PHE A 33 4.72 -0.05 -4.38
CA PHE A 33 3.81 -1.12 -4.00
C PHE A 33 3.62 -2.15 -5.12
N ALA A 34 3.52 -1.71 -6.38
CA ALA A 34 3.44 -2.62 -7.53
C ALA A 34 4.65 -3.57 -7.61
N SER A 35 5.85 -3.08 -7.28
CA SER A 35 7.07 -3.88 -7.24
C SER A 35 7.01 -4.96 -6.14
N LEU A 36 6.50 -4.63 -4.95
CA LEU A 36 6.27 -5.63 -3.89
C LEU A 36 5.29 -6.73 -4.34
N VAL A 37 4.19 -6.33 -4.99
CA VAL A 37 3.20 -7.29 -5.54
C VAL A 37 3.83 -8.19 -6.60
N SER A 38 4.74 -7.65 -7.42
CA SER A 38 5.49 -8.44 -8.41
C SER A 38 6.32 -9.55 -7.74
N LEU A 39 7.04 -9.25 -6.66
CA LEU A 39 7.82 -10.23 -5.91
C LEU A 39 6.93 -11.32 -5.26
N LEU A 40 5.76 -10.93 -4.74
CA LEU A 40 4.79 -11.89 -4.21
C LEU A 40 4.23 -12.80 -5.30
N ASN A 41 3.94 -12.25 -6.49
CA ASN A 41 3.50 -13.02 -7.65
C ASN A 41 4.60 -13.94 -8.18
N GLU A 42 5.86 -13.51 -8.18
CA GLU A 42 6.99 -14.36 -8.55
C GLU A 42 7.06 -15.60 -7.66
N TYR A 43 6.96 -15.44 -6.34
CA TYR A 43 6.90 -16.58 -5.41
C TYR A 43 5.76 -17.54 -5.79
N ARG A 44 4.55 -17.02 -6.02
CA ARG A 44 3.38 -17.85 -6.39
C ARG A 44 3.59 -18.61 -7.68
N LEU A 45 4.10 -17.95 -8.72
CA LEU A 45 4.35 -18.55 -10.02
C LEU A 45 5.42 -19.64 -9.94
N GLN A 46 6.49 -19.43 -9.17
CA GLN A 46 7.52 -20.45 -8.93
C GLN A 46 6.97 -21.71 -8.22
N HIS A 47 5.85 -21.58 -7.51
CA HIS A 47 5.16 -22.68 -6.82
C HIS A 47 3.91 -23.17 -7.55
N GLY A 48 3.77 -22.85 -8.85
CA GLY A 48 2.65 -23.32 -9.69
C GLY A 48 1.30 -22.71 -9.33
N GLN A 49 1.27 -21.59 -8.60
CA GLN A 49 0.06 -20.89 -8.20
C GLN A 49 -0.28 -19.73 -9.15
N SER A 50 -1.56 -19.39 -9.29
CA SER A 50 -2.02 -18.21 -10.04
C SER A 50 -1.60 -16.90 -9.36
N PRO A 51 -1.39 -15.79 -10.11
CA PRO A 51 -1.11 -14.48 -9.52
C PRO A 51 -2.25 -13.96 -8.62
N LEU A 52 -1.94 -13.00 -7.75
CA LEU A 52 -2.84 -12.49 -6.69
C LEU A 52 -4.11 -11.80 -7.20
N GLY A 53 -4.09 -11.17 -8.36
CA GLY A 53 -5.24 -10.45 -8.91
C GLY A 53 -5.66 -9.25 -8.06
N PHE A 54 -6.97 -9.09 -7.82
CA PHE A 54 -7.53 -7.99 -7.02
C PHE A 54 -7.13 -8.12 -5.55
N LEU A 55 -6.39 -7.11 -5.04
CA LEU A 55 -5.70 -7.21 -3.75
C LEU A 55 -6.52 -6.76 -2.55
N ASN A 56 -7.54 -5.91 -2.71
CA ASN A 56 -8.24 -5.32 -1.55
C ASN A 56 -8.74 -6.38 -0.57
N PRO A 57 -9.42 -7.47 -0.98
CA PRO A 57 -9.82 -8.52 -0.06
C PRO A 57 -8.65 -9.12 0.73
N LEU A 58 -7.48 -9.29 0.10
CA LEU A 58 -6.27 -9.76 0.77
C LEU A 58 -5.83 -8.80 1.88
N ILE A 59 -5.74 -7.52 1.50
CA ILE A 59 -5.21 -6.45 2.33
C ILE A 59 -6.07 -6.33 3.59
N TYR A 60 -7.39 -6.26 3.41
CA TYR A 60 -8.33 -6.14 4.52
C TYR A 60 -8.33 -7.38 5.42
N GLU A 61 -8.33 -8.60 4.86
CA GLU A 61 -8.30 -9.83 5.66
C GLU A 61 -7.04 -9.90 6.54
N LEU A 62 -5.88 -9.59 5.96
CA LEU A 62 -4.61 -9.63 6.69
C LEU A 62 -4.50 -8.49 7.72
N ALA A 63 -4.93 -7.28 7.36
CA ALA A 63 -4.84 -6.12 8.23
C ALA A 63 -5.80 -6.22 9.43
N GLN A 64 -7.00 -6.78 9.25
CA GLN A 64 -7.93 -7.05 10.35
C GLN A 64 -7.39 -8.08 11.36
N GLN A 65 -6.46 -8.94 10.94
CA GLN A 65 -5.72 -9.83 11.86
C GLN A 65 -4.58 -9.10 12.61
N GLY A 66 -4.40 -7.80 12.39
CA GLY A 66 -3.33 -7.00 12.98
C GLY A 66 -1.95 -7.29 12.39
N LYS A 67 -1.87 -7.80 11.16
CA LYS A 67 -0.63 -8.23 10.48
C LYS A 67 -0.45 -7.51 9.14
N GLY A 68 0.72 -7.65 8.54
CA GLY A 68 0.96 -7.24 7.15
C GLY A 68 1.34 -5.77 6.97
N PHE A 69 1.06 -4.91 7.95
CA PHE A 69 1.26 -3.48 7.83
C PHE A 69 1.88 -2.86 9.10
N THR A 70 2.57 -1.74 8.91
CA THR A 70 2.90 -0.80 9.98
C THR A 70 1.82 0.28 10.00
N ASP A 71 0.99 0.25 11.04
CA ASP A 71 -0.08 1.22 11.27
C ASP A 71 0.50 2.62 11.54
N ILE A 72 0.05 3.62 10.79
CA ILE A 72 0.51 5.01 10.91
C ILE A 72 -0.54 5.78 11.67
N THR A 73 -0.27 6.10 12.94
CA THR A 73 -1.26 6.69 13.85
C THR A 73 -1.04 8.18 14.13
N ILE A 74 0.01 8.78 13.55
CA ILE A 74 0.40 10.16 13.79
C ILE A 74 0.51 10.90 12.45
N GLY A 75 -0.19 12.03 12.34
CA GLY A 75 -0.18 12.89 11.15
C GLY A 75 -1.58 13.18 10.61
N GLY A 76 -1.63 13.72 9.39
CA GLY A 76 -2.88 14.01 8.68
C GLY A 76 -2.62 14.52 7.26
N ASN A 77 -3.66 14.55 6.42
CA ASN A 77 -3.56 15.05 5.04
C ASN A 77 -4.09 16.49 4.85
N ARG A 78 -4.24 17.23 5.95
CA ARG A 78 -4.59 18.65 5.91
C ARG A 78 -3.45 19.42 5.24
N ARG A 79 -3.71 19.99 4.06
CA ARG A 79 -2.77 20.89 3.37
C ARG A 79 -3.32 22.30 3.39
N SER A 80 -2.61 23.25 3.98
CA SER A 80 -2.84 24.66 3.66
C SER A 80 -2.21 24.96 2.30
N HIS A 81 -2.96 25.58 1.40
CA HIS A 81 -2.38 26.23 0.24
C HIS A 81 -2.04 27.66 0.64
N LEU A 82 -0.95 28.21 0.12
CA LEU A 82 -0.32 29.50 0.51
C LEU A 82 -1.21 30.76 0.45
N ALA A 83 -2.51 30.63 0.15
CA ALA A 83 -3.49 31.70 0.15
C ALA A 83 -4.68 31.50 1.12
N PHE A 84 -4.93 30.27 1.61
CA PHE A 84 -6.08 29.98 2.48
C PHE A 84 -5.77 28.89 3.50
N PRO A 85 -6.01 29.12 4.81
CA PRO A 85 -5.96 28.04 5.79
C PRO A 85 -7.09 27.04 5.48
N VAL A 86 -6.73 25.87 4.98
CA VAL A 86 -7.66 24.75 4.83
C VAL A 86 -7.91 24.16 6.22
N ARG A 87 -9.15 24.26 6.70
CA ARG A 87 -9.56 23.71 8.01
C ARG A 87 -9.92 22.22 7.94
N GLU A 88 -10.07 21.68 6.74
CA GLU A 88 -10.59 20.34 6.49
C GLU A 88 -9.49 19.34 6.10
N GLY A 89 -9.68 18.08 6.51
CA GLY A 89 -8.81 16.97 6.21
C GLY A 89 -8.79 15.95 7.35
N TYR A 90 -8.32 14.76 7.05
CA TYR A 90 -8.33 13.62 7.94
C TYR A 90 -7.06 13.58 8.78
N SER A 91 -7.20 13.05 9.99
CA SER A 91 -6.08 12.71 10.86
C SER A 91 -5.83 11.21 10.79
N CYS A 92 -4.58 10.80 10.96
CA CYS A 92 -4.25 9.40 11.14
C CYS A 92 -4.89 8.85 12.42
N THR A 93 -5.30 7.58 12.41
CA THR A 93 -5.90 6.91 13.58
C THR A 93 -5.36 5.49 13.72
N LYS A 94 -5.72 4.80 14.81
CA LYS A 94 -5.43 3.36 14.93
C LYS A 94 -6.30 2.57 13.94
N GLY A 95 -5.67 1.68 13.19
CA GLY A 95 -6.34 0.88 12.16
C GLY A 95 -6.48 1.65 10.84
N TRP A 96 -7.48 1.30 10.02
CA TRP A 96 -7.67 1.98 8.75
C TRP A 96 -8.05 3.45 8.94
N ASP A 97 -7.40 4.34 8.20
CA ASP A 97 -7.78 5.75 8.10
C ASP A 97 -7.71 6.31 6.67
N ALA A 98 -8.39 7.44 6.44
CA ALA A 98 -8.47 8.07 5.13
C ALA A 98 -7.18 8.83 4.73
N VAL A 99 -6.09 8.74 5.50
CA VAL A 99 -4.79 9.35 5.24
C VAL A 99 -3.81 8.32 4.70
N THR A 100 -3.74 7.15 5.33
CA THR A 100 -2.73 6.10 5.09
C THR A 100 -3.31 4.70 4.90
N GLY A 101 -4.63 4.54 4.96
CA GLY A 101 -5.30 3.24 4.83
C GLY A 101 -4.88 2.35 6.00
N TRP A 102 -4.50 1.11 5.71
CA TRP A 102 -3.94 0.20 6.72
C TRP A 102 -2.46 0.47 7.08
N GLY A 103 -1.85 1.51 6.52
CA GLY A 103 -0.46 1.87 6.77
C GLY A 103 0.52 1.28 5.75
N THR A 104 1.80 1.11 6.13
CA THR A 104 2.85 0.70 5.18
C THR A 104 3.05 -0.81 5.13
N PRO A 105 3.13 -1.43 3.94
CA PRO A 105 3.24 -2.88 3.82
C PRO A 105 4.57 -3.41 4.40
N LYS A 106 4.48 -4.50 5.17
CA LYS A 106 5.61 -5.28 5.66
C LYS A 106 5.80 -6.49 4.76
N PHE A 107 6.80 -6.43 3.87
CA PHE A 107 6.99 -7.47 2.85
C PHE A 107 7.06 -8.89 3.42
N GLN A 108 7.79 -9.09 4.52
CA GLN A 108 7.92 -10.43 5.12
C GLN A 108 6.58 -10.99 5.60
N ASP A 109 5.77 -10.18 6.27
CA ASP A 109 4.44 -10.59 6.74
C ASP A 109 3.52 -10.93 5.56
N LEU A 110 3.56 -10.11 4.51
CA LEU A 110 2.81 -10.38 3.27
C LEU A 110 3.24 -11.71 2.67
N LEU A 111 4.55 -11.93 2.53
CA LEU A 111 5.10 -13.15 1.95
C LEU A 111 4.68 -14.39 2.76
N GLU A 112 4.82 -14.38 4.08
CA GLU A 112 4.40 -15.50 4.92
C GLU A 112 2.91 -15.80 4.79
N TYR A 113 2.07 -14.78 4.70
CA TYR A 113 0.65 -14.98 4.43
C TYR A 113 0.42 -15.58 3.02
N ILE A 114 1.12 -15.10 1.99
CA ILE A 114 1.03 -15.64 0.62
C ILE A 114 1.45 -17.11 0.56
N LYS A 115 2.49 -17.52 1.30
CA LYS A 115 2.94 -18.93 1.37
C LYS A 115 1.85 -19.86 1.89
N ALA A 116 1.04 -19.38 2.83
CA ALA A 116 -0.04 -20.14 3.45
C ALA A 116 -1.33 -20.18 2.61
N LEU A 117 -1.44 -19.37 1.54
CA LEU A 117 -2.63 -19.36 0.70
C LEU A 117 -2.74 -20.65 -0.13
N PRO A 118 -3.96 -21.20 -0.26
CA PRO A 118 -4.20 -22.37 -1.10
C PRO A 118 -3.93 -22.05 -2.58
N SER A 119 -3.55 -23.09 -3.34
CA SER A 119 -3.44 -23.02 -4.80
C SER A 119 -4.83 -22.91 -5.43
N GLY A 120 -5.08 -21.80 -6.14
CA GLY A 120 -6.35 -21.55 -6.84
C GLY A 120 -6.68 -20.06 -6.92
N ARG A 121 -7.64 -19.70 -7.78
CA ARG A 121 -8.20 -18.35 -7.83
C ARG A 121 -9.01 -18.13 -6.56
N ARG A 122 -8.71 -17.09 -5.78
CA ARG A 122 -9.55 -16.75 -4.62
C ARG A 122 -10.94 -16.36 -5.13
N ARG A 123 -11.99 -16.79 -4.42
CA ARG A 123 -13.37 -16.41 -4.74
C ARG A 123 -13.45 -14.89 -4.75
N GLU A 124 -14.00 -14.34 -5.83
CA GLU A 124 -14.23 -12.91 -6.00
C GLU A 124 -15.51 -12.45 -5.27
N ASP A 125 -16.14 -13.34 -4.50
CA ASP A 125 -17.45 -13.16 -3.85
C ASP A 125 -17.40 -12.24 -2.61
N VAL A 126 -16.51 -11.25 -2.58
CA VAL A 126 -16.54 -10.18 -1.57
C VAL A 126 -17.37 -9.04 -2.15
N ILE A 127 -18.69 -9.14 -1.95
CA ILE A 127 -19.61 -8.01 -2.14
C ILE A 127 -19.40 -7.10 -0.94
N ILE A 128 -18.86 -5.91 -1.20
CA ILE A 128 -18.76 -4.79 -0.25
C ILE A 128 -20.15 -4.16 -0.09
#